data_AF-A0A5J4KZW3-F1
#
_entry.id   AF-A0A5J4KZW3-F1
#
_cell.length_a   1.000
_cell.length_b   1.000
_cell.length_c   1.000
_cell.angle_alpha   90.00
_cell.angle_beta   90.00
_cell.angle_gamma   90.00
#
_symmetry.space_group_name_H-M   'P 1'
#
loop_
_entity.id
_entity.type
_entity.pdbx_description
1 polymer ?
#
loop_
_entity_poly.entity_id
_entity_poly.type
_entity_poly.pdbx_seq_one_letter_code
_entity_poly.pdbx_strand_id
1 'polypeptide(L)'
;MKNTTEWATIGNIVAPFGIRGEVKVFPLSDIPNRFVKLKAIYLAPDYTRYAIESVRPHKGDLLLIKFKSIDDANAAEKLRGRAIVVPLKSFLRSLPMLIISMTSWVCKCCA
;
A
#
# COMPACT_ATOMS: atom_id res chain seq x y z
N MET A 1 2.71 24.44 12.78
CA MET A 1 3.49 23.18 12.79
C MET A 1 2.50 22.03 12.66
N LYS A 2 2.47 21.30 11.54
CA LYS A 2 1.61 20.11 11.36
C LYS A 2 2.50 18.88 11.24
N ASN A 3 2.88 18.34 12.38
CA ASN A 3 3.58 17.06 12.52
C ASN A 3 2.54 15.99 12.83
N THR A 4 1.60 15.79 11.90
CA THR A 4 0.65 14.68 11.93
C THR A 4 1.26 13.56 11.10
N THR A 5 1.39 12.37 11.68
CA THR A 5 1.79 11.19 10.91
C THR A 5 0.62 10.82 10.00
N GLU A 6 0.65 11.33 8.78
CA GLU A 6 -0.39 11.08 7.77
C GLU A 6 -0.27 9.65 7.26
N TRP A 7 -1.36 8.90 7.34
CA TRP A 7 -1.47 7.53 6.85
C TRP A 7 -2.27 7.53 5.55
N ALA A 8 -1.76 6.83 4.54
CA ALA A 8 -2.45 6.61 3.27
C ALA A 8 -2.95 5.17 3.20
N THR A 9 -4.24 4.99 3.00
CA THR A 9 -4.82 3.68 2.69
C THR A 9 -4.54 3.34 1.24
N ILE A 10 -3.89 2.20 1.01
CA ILE A 10 -3.47 1.79 -0.34
C ILE A 10 -4.23 0.57 -0.86
N GLY A 11 -4.85 -0.22 0.01
CA GLY A 11 -5.57 -1.43 -0.39
C GLY A 11 -6.35 -2.06 0.75
N ASN A 12 -7.18 -3.05 0.43
CA ASN A 12 -8.01 -3.78 1.38
C ASN A 12 -7.78 -5.29 1.26
N ILE A 13 -7.76 -5.99 2.39
CA ILE A 13 -7.66 -7.45 2.42
C ILE A 13 -9.04 -8.05 2.17
N VAL A 14 -9.20 -8.79 1.07
CA VAL A 14 -10.48 -9.35 0.64
C VAL A 14 -10.73 -10.72 1.27
N ALA A 15 -9.73 -11.61 1.16
CA ALA A 15 -9.86 -12.98 1.62
C ALA A 15 -8.48 -13.63 1.82
N PRO A 16 -8.34 -14.62 2.71
CA PRO A 16 -7.16 -15.47 2.75
C PRO A 16 -7.06 -16.34 1.47
N PHE A 17 -5.85 -16.81 1.16
CA PHE A 17 -5.56 -17.68 0.03
C PHE A 17 -4.66 -18.84 0.45
N GLY A 18 -5.13 -20.05 0.16
CA GLY A 18 -4.38 -21.28 0.43
C GLY A 18 -4.17 -21.56 1.93
N ILE A 19 -3.28 -22.52 2.19
CA ILE A 19 -2.98 -23.02 3.54
C ILE A 19 -1.77 -22.30 4.15
N ARG A 20 -0.90 -21.72 3.29
CA ARG A 20 0.36 -21.05 3.65
C ARG A 20 0.20 -19.63 4.21
N GLY A 21 -1.00 -19.25 4.63
CA GLY A 21 -1.26 -17.91 5.20
C GLY A 21 -1.16 -16.75 4.20
N GLU A 22 -1.23 -17.01 2.88
CA GLU A 22 -1.25 -15.94 1.89
C GLU A 22 -2.60 -15.19 1.94
N VAL A 23 -2.61 -13.91 1.56
CA VAL A 23 -3.84 -13.10 1.51
C VAL A 23 -4.05 -12.48 0.14
N LYS A 24 -5.32 -12.41 -0.28
CA LYS A 24 -5.77 -11.62 -1.43
C LYS A 24 -6.02 -10.19 -0.98
N VAL A 25 -5.34 -9.28 -1.67
CA VAL A 25 -5.42 -7.85 -1.46
C VAL A 25 -5.96 -7.21 -2.72
N PHE A 26 -6.98 -6.37 -2.54
CA PHE A 26 -7.45 -5.46 -3.56
C PHE A 26 -6.71 -4.13 -3.44
N PRO A 27 -5.86 -3.76 -4.40
CA PRO A 27 -5.21 -2.46 -4.41
C PRO A 27 -6.26 -1.37 -4.71
N LEU A 28 -6.28 -0.33 -3.88
CA LEU A 28 -6.98 0.92 -4.16
C LEU A 28 -6.08 1.91 -4.90
N SER A 29 -4.79 1.59 -5.06
CA SER A 29 -3.85 2.41 -5.81
C SER A 29 -3.81 2.00 -7.28
N ASP A 30 -3.84 2.99 -8.17
CA ASP A 30 -3.79 2.82 -9.64
C ASP A 30 -2.55 2.11 -10.18
N ILE A 31 -1.54 1.81 -9.36
CA ILE A 31 -0.31 1.15 -9.80
C ILE A 31 0.00 -0.07 -8.91
N PRO A 32 -0.38 -1.29 -9.34
CA PRO A 32 -0.13 -2.52 -8.58
C PRO A 32 1.36 -2.76 -8.34
N ASN A 33 2.22 -2.30 -9.26
CA ASN A 33 3.68 -2.45 -9.17
C ASN A 33 4.32 -1.72 -7.97
N ARG A 34 3.61 -0.76 -7.34
CA ARG A 34 4.09 -0.08 -6.13
C ARG A 34 4.11 -0.99 -4.91
N PHE A 35 3.18 -1.95 -4.83
CA PHE A 35 3.10 -2.89 -3.71
C PHE A 35 4.32 -3.79 -3.60
N VAL A 36 4.89 -4.19 -4.73
CA VAL A 36 6.06 -5.08 -4.80
C VAL A 36 7.31 -4.44 -4.16
N LYS A 37 7.41 -3.11 -4.17
CA LYS A 37 8.56 -2.38 -3.59
C LYS A 37 8.43 -2.16 -2.08
N LEU A 38 7.27 -2.44 -1.48
CA LEU A 38 7.05 -2.22 -0.05
C LEU A 38 7.65 -3.37 0.77
N LYS A 39 8.56 -3.04 1.70
CA LYS A 39 9.15 -4.02 2.63
C LYS A 39 8.24 -4.34 3.81
N ALA A 40 7.41 -3.38 4.22
CA ALA A 40 6.48 -3.51 5.33
C ALA A 40 5.25 -2.66 5.08
N ILE A 41 4.12 -3.11 5.60
CA ILE A 41 2.84 -2.40 5.58
C ILE A 41 2.25 -2.35 6.98
N TYR A 42 1.25 -1.51 7.16
CA TYR A 42 0.51 -1.39 8.41
C TYR A 42 -0.95 -1.78 8.15
N LEU A 43 -1.61 -2.40 9.13
CA LEU A 43 -3.02 -2.76 9.02
C LEU A 43 -3.84 -1.92 10.00
N ALA A 44 -4.84 -1.21 9.49
CA ALA A 44 -5.82 -0.50 10.29
C ALA A 44 -6.90 -1.46 10.84
N PRO A 45 -7.52 -1.16 12.00
CA PRO A 45 -7.35 0.07 12.80
C PRO A 45 -6.15 0.06 13.77
N ASP A 46 -5.49 -1.09 13.98
CA ASP A 46 -4.46 -1.24 15.01
C ASP A 46 -3.10 -0.60 14.64
N TYR A 47 -2.93 -0.21 13.37
CA TYR A 47 -1.67 0.25 12.78
C TYR A 47 -0.49 -0.70 13.10
N THR A 48 -0.76 -2.00 13.15
CA THR A 48 0.25 -3.02 13.41
C THR A 48 1.11 -3.20 12.17
N ARG A 49 2.44 -3.18 12.36
CA ARG A 49 3.41 -3.35 11.27
C ARG A 49 3.57 -4.83 10.91
N TYR A 50 3.38 -5.15 9.63
CA TYR A 50 3.63 -6.47 9.06
C TYR A 50 4.73 -6.40 8.00
N ALA A 51 5.70 -7.32 8.12
CA ALA A 51 6.74 -7.48 7.12
C ALA A 51 6.24 -8.36 5.97
N ILE A 52 6.48 -7.90 4.74
CA ILE A 52 6.13 -8.63 3.53
C ILE A 52 7.28 -9.56 3.17
N GLU A 53 6.97 -10.83 2.95
CA GLU A 53 7.92 -11.84 2.48
C GLU A 53 7.92 -11.91 0.95
N SER A 54 6.73 -11.94 0.33
CA SER A 54 6.60 -11.94 -1.12
C SER A 54 5.28 -11.30 -1.55
N VAL A 55 5.30 -10.65 -2.71
CA VAL A 55 4.11 -10.10 -3.38
C VAL A 55 4.08 -10.66 -4.79
N ARG A 56 2.94 -11.22 -5.19
CA ARG A 56 2.73 -11.71 -6.54
C ARG A 56 1.38 -11.20 -7.06
N PRO A 57 1.32 -10.63 -8.27
CA PRO A 57 0.04 -10.35 -8.91
C PRO A 57 -0.67 -11.67 -9.23
N HIS A 58 -2.00 -11.67 -9.11
CA HIS A 58 -2.85 -12.79 -9.44
C HIS A 58 -3.90 -12.38 -10.48
N LYS A 59 -4.86 -13.26 -10.80
CA LYS A 59 -5.89 -13.00 -11.81
C LYS A 59 -6.61 -11.67 -11.55
N GLY A 60 -6.64 -10.82 -12.58
CA GLY A 60 -7.23 -9.47 -12.54
C GLY A 60 -6.34 -8.47 -11.79
N ASP A 61 -6.96 -7.57 -11.04
CA ASP A 61 -6.27 -6.54 -10.25
C ASP A 61 -5.92 -7.01 -8.82
N LEU A 62 -6.06 -8.31 -8.53
CA LEU A 62 -5.81 -8.86 -7.20
C LEU A 62 -4.32 -9.14 -6.98
N LEU A 63 -3.86 -8.81 -5.78
CA LEU A 63 -2.49 -9.08 -5.31
C LEU A 63 -2.53 -10.21 -4.28
N LEU A 64 -1.62 -11.18 -4.41
CA LEU A 64 -1.32 -12.16 -3.37
C LEU A 64 -0.12 -11.68 -2.57
N ILE A 65 -0.31 -11.47 -1.27
CA ILE A 65 0.74 -11.05 -0.35
C ILE A 65 0.97 -12.16 0.66
N LYS A 66 2.25 -12.54 0.83
CA LYS A 66 2.70 -13.39 1.92
C LYS A 66 3.39 -12.53 2.97
N PHE A 67 2.94 -12.66 4.23
CA PHE A 67 3.56 -12.01 5.36
C PHE A 67 4.52 -12.95 6.07
N LYS A 68 5.62 -12.40 6.59
CA LYS A 68 6.61 -13.20 7.33
C LYS A 68 6.09 -13.74 8.68
N SER A 69 5.04 -13.13 9.22
CA SER A 69 4.46 -13.49 10.52
C SER A 69 3.22 -14.39 10.42
N ILE A 70 2.81 -14.76 9.20
CA ILE A 70 1.52 -15.43 8.95
C ILE A 70 1.76 -16.60 8.01
N ASP A 71 1.85 -17.78 8.59
CA ASP A 71 2.05 -19.03 7.85
C ASP A 71 0.79 -19.92 7.85
N ASP A 72 -0.23 -19.57 8.65
CA ASP A 72 -1.46 -20.33 8.82
C ASP A 72 -2.68 -19.63 8.22
N ALA A 73 -3.60 -20.42 7.63
CA ALA A 73 -4.86 -19.92 7.09
C ALA A 73 -5.73 -19.21 8.15
N ASN A 74 -5.75 -19.70 9.40
CA ASN A 74 -6.52 -19.09 10.49
C ASN A 74 -5.99 -17.69 10.86
N ALA A 75 -4.67 -17.51 10.83
CA ALA A 75 -4.07 -16.20 11.05
C ALA A 75 -4.36 -15.22 9.90
N ALA A 76 -4.36 -15.72 8.65
CA ALA A 76 -4.74 -14.93 7.49
C ALA A 76 -6.23 -14.53 7.50
N GLU A 77 -7.11 -15.40 8.03
CA GLU A 77 -8.54 -15.11 8.14
C GLU A 77 -8.85 -13.98 9.12
N LYS A 78 -8.09 -13.86 10.22
CA LYS A 78 -8.18 -12.72 11.16
C LYS A 78 -7.83 -11.37 10.54
N LEU A 79 -7.14 -11.37 9.40
CA LEU A 79 -6.80 -10.16 8.66
C LEU A 79 -7.85 -9.78 7.62
N ARG A 80 -8.85 -10.63 7.37
CA ARG A 80 -9.90 -10.35 6.40
C ARG A 80 -10.64 -9.05 6.74
N GLY A 81 -10.85 -8.22 5.73
CA GLY A 81 -11.55 -6.94 5.88
C GLY A 81 -10.70 -5.80 6.46
N ARG A 82 -9.42 -6.04 6.81
CA ARG A 82 -8.52 -4.98 7.26
C ARG A 82 -8.02 -4.14 6.09
N ALA A 83 -7.85 -2.85 6.35
CA ALA A 83 -7.29 -1.91 5.39
C ALA A 83 -5.77 -1.82 5.55
N ILE A 84 -5.07 -1.79 4.41
CA ILE A 84 -3.63 -1.63 4.34
C ILE A 84 -3.31 -0.15 4.27
N VAL A 85 -2.56 0.31 5.25
CA VAL A 85 -2.10 1.69 5.36
C VAL A 85 -0.58 1.77 5.34
N VAL A 86 -0.06 2.85 4.78
CA VAL A 86 1.36 3.19 4.78
C VAL A 86 1.56 4.65 5.17
N PRO A 87 2.69 5.00 5.80
CA PRO A 87 2.98 6.39 6.09
C PRO A 87 3.15 7.19 4.79
N LEU A 88 2.48 8.34 4.69
CA LEU A 88 2.45 9.15 3.47
C LEU A 88 3.85 9.52 2.97
N LYS A 89 4.78 9.79 3.90
CA LYS A 89 6.19 10.07 3.60
C LYS A 89 6.88 8.95 2.82
N SER A 90 6.54 7.69 3.09
CA SER A 90 7.09 6.54 2.35
C SER A 90 6.44 6.39 0.98
N PHE A 91 5.16 6.73 0.87
CA PHE A 91 4.41 6.68 -0.38
C PHE A 91 4.89 7.74 -1.39
N LEU A 92 5.12 8.98 -0.93
CA LEU A 92 5.58 10.11 -1.75
C LEU A 92 6.94 9.88 -2.42
N ARG A 93 7.81 9.06 -1.82
CA ARG A 93 9.15 8.75 -2.38
C ARG A 93 9.10 7.90 -3.66
N SER A 94 7.94 7.31 -3.96
CA SER A 94 7.75 6.42 -5.12
C SER A 94 7.11 7.11 -6.33
N LEU A 95 6.68 8.37 -6.20
CA LEU A 95 6.15 9.13 -7.32
C LEU A 95 7.30 9.64 -8.19
N PRO A 96 7.28 9.43 -9.52
CA PRO A 96 8.12 10.23 -10.38
C PRO A 96 7.74 11.70 -10.18
N MET A 97 8.76 12.51 -9.91
CA MET A 97 8.72 13.95 -9.69
C MET A 97 8.24 14.67 -10.97
N LEU A 98 6.97 14.56 -11.34
CA LEU A 98 6.44 15.19 -12.55
C LEU A 98 5.21 16.08 -12.34
N ILE A 99 4.80 16.35 -11.09
CA ILE A 99 3.62 17.19 -10.81
C ILE A 99 3.93 18.42 -9.92
N ILE A 100 5.21 18.70 -9.60
CA ILE A 100 5.56 19.90 -8.78
C ILE A 100 6.02 21.09 -9.64
N SER A 101 5.91 21.04 -10.97
CA SER A 101 6.20 22.20 -11.83
C SER A 101 4.93 22.81 -12.45
N MET A 102 4.00 23.31 -11.64
CA MET A 102 2.97 24.22 -12.17
C MET A 102 2.57 25.34 -11.20
N THR A 103 3.50 25.72 -10.32
CA THR A 103 3.38 26.92 -9.48
C THR A 103 4.69 27.72 -9.49
N SER A 104 5.09 28.20 -10.66
CA SER A 104 5.76 29.50 -10.79
C SER A 104 5.99 29.88 -12.26
N TRP A 105 5.29 30.93 -12.67
CA TRP A 105 5.84 32.05 -13.45
C TRP A 105 6.61 31.71 -14.74
N VAL A 106 5.90 31.81 -15.86
CA VAL A 106 6.30 32.75 -16.92
C VAL A 106 5.18 33.79 -16.96
N CYS A 107 5.35 34.87 -16.19
CA CYS A 107 5.84 36.15 -16.69
C CYS A 107 5.03 36.69 -17.86
N LYS A 108 4.25 37.74 -17.58
CA LYS A 108 4.24 39.00 -18.33
C LYS A 108 4.49 38.85 -19.84
N CYS A 109 3.42 38.68 -20.62
CA CYS A 109 3.34 39.41 -21.87
C CYS A 109 2.82 40.82 -21.53
N CYS A 110 3.80 41.71 -21.33
CA CYS A 110 3.62 43.16 -21.45
C CYS A 110 3.43 43.53 -22.92
N ALA A 111 2.63 44.58 -23.12
CA ALA A 111 2.61 45.51 -24.26
C ALA A 111 2.08 44.98 -25.60
#